data_AF-N0GVW5-F1
#
_entry.id   AF-N0GVW5-F1
#
_cell.length_a   1.000
_cell.length_b   1.000
_cell.length_c   1.000
_cell.angle_alpha   90.00
_cell.angle_beta   90.00
_cell.angle_gamma   90.00
#
_symmetry.space_group_name_H-M   'P 1'
#
loop_
_entity.id
_entity.type
_entity.pdbx_description
1 polymer ?
#
loop_
_entity_poly.entity_id
_entity_poly.type
_entity_poly.pdbx_seq_one_letter_code
_entity_poly.pdbx_strand_id
1 'polypeptide(L)'
;ECAKKYPNVLFLKVDVDEREEIAEQWDIEAMPSFIFLIDGQEVQRIIGTDKTAITTAILKHSTTTTTTAAPEGTDSATTSAAP
;
A
#
# COMPACT_ATOMS: atom_id res chain seq x y z
N GLU A 1 18.15 3.78 3.03
CA GLU A 1 18.71 2.71 3.90
C GLU A 1 17.66 1.71 4.40
N CYS A 2 16.42 2.11 4.68
CA CYS A 2 15.39 1.21 5.25
C CYS A 2 15.10 -0.04 4.41
N ALA A 3 15.02 0.07 3.08
CA ALA A 3 14.79 -1.10 2.21
C ALA A 3 15.87 -2.20 2.36
N LYS A 4 17.12 -1.85 2.67
CA LYS A 4 18.20 -2.82 2.92
C LYS A 4 18.11 -3.45 4.31
N LYS A 5 17.49 -2.74 5.28
CA LYS A 5 17.35 -3.18 6.67
C LYS A 5 16.10 -4.04 6.89
N TYR A 6 15.06 -3.86 6.06
CA TYR A 6 13.78 -4.55 6.19
C TYR A 6 13.41 -5.23 4.85
N PRO A 7 14.00 -6.39 4.53
CA PRO A 7 13.74 -7.09 3.27
C PRO A 7 12.29 -7.59 3.14
N ASN A 8 11.57 -7.69 4.26
CA ASN A 8 10.17 -8.12 4.33
C ASN A 8 9.20 -6.96 4.03
N VAL A 9 9.70 -5.73 3.87
CA VAL A 9 8.88 -4.53 3.69
C VAL A 9 9.10 -3.97 2.29
N LEU A 10 8.01 -3.85 1.53
CA LEU A 10 8.04 -3.26 0.20
C LEU A 10 7.93 -1.73 0.31
N PHE A 11 8.96 -1.02 -0.13
CA PHE A 11 8.96 0.44 -0.19
C PHE A 11 8.68 0.88 -1.62
N LEU A 12 7.54 1.53 -1.83
CA LEU A 12 7.14 2.10 -3.12
C LEU A 12 7.20 3.62 -3.05
N LYS A 13 7.72 4.25 -4.10
CA LYS A 13 7.63 5.70 -4.31
C LYS A 13 6.63 5.92 -5.44
N VAL A 14 5.57 6.66 -5.15
CA VAL A 14 4.64 7.15 -6.18
C VAL A 14 4.96 8.60 -6.42
N ASP A 15 5.13 8.96 -7.69
CA ASP A 15 5.22 10.36 -8.10
C ASP A 15 3.81 10.87 -8.36
N VAL A 16 3.34 11.81 -7.54
CA VAL A 16 1.97 12.31 -7.63
C VAL A 16 1.78 13.26 -8.82
N ASP A 17 2.86 13.89 -9.29
CA ASP A 17 2.81 14.76 -10.46
C ASP A 17 2.55 13.95 -11.74
N GLU A 18 2.96 12.68 -11.77
CA GLU A 18 2.68 11.75 -12.88
C GLU A 18 1.40 10.93 -12.69
N ARG A 19 0.88 10.88 -11.46
CA ARG A 19 -0.21 9.98 -11.02
C ARG A 19 -1.19 10.71 -10.09
N GLU A 20 -1.75 11.83 -10.55
CA GLU A 20 -2.68 12.66 -9.78
C GLU A 20 -3.91 11.85 -9.29
N GLU A 21 -4.43 10.94 -10.10
CA GLU A 21 -5.55 10.06 -9.74
C GLU A 21 -5.28 9.23 -8.47
N ILE A 22 -4.04 8.78 -8.28
CA ILE A 22 -3.65 8.06 -7.06
C ILE A 22 -3.61 9.03 -5.88
N ALA A 23 -3.07 10.23 -6.07
CA ALA A 23 -3.04 11.23 -5.02
C ALA A 23 -4.44 11.61 -4.54
N GLU A 24 -5.40 11.75 -5.47
CA GLU A 24 -6.81 12.02 -5.16
C GLU A 24 -7.48 10.82 -4.49
N GLN A 25 -7.30 9.60 -5.02
CA GLN A 25 -7.91 8.40 -4.46
C GLN A 25 -7.46 8.14 -3.01
N TRP A 26 -6.21 8.47 -2.71
CA TRP A 26 -5.64 8.32 -1.38
C TRP A 26 -5.75 9.57 -0.52
N ASP A 27 -6.38 10.65 -1.01
CA ASP A 27 -6.59 11.92 -0.29
C ASP A 27 -5.27 12.49 0.27
N ILE A 28 -4.28 12.67 -0.61
CA ILE A 28 -2.96 13.21 -0.25
C ILE A 28 -3.06 14.74 -0.11
N GLU A 29 -3.29 15.21 1.11
CA GLU A 29 -3.41 16.65 1.41
C GLU A 29 -2.05 17.38 1.50
N ALA A 30 -0.98 16.65 1.85
CA ALA A 30 0.33 17.24 2.06
C ALA A 30 1.47 16.29 1.67
N MET A 31 2.52 16.86 1.08
CA MET A 31 3.70 16.11 0.65
C MET A 31 4.94 16.50 1.47
N PRO A 32 5.80 15.51 1.81
CA PRO A 32 5.65 14.08 1.54
C PRO A 32 4.64 13.40 2.49
N SER A 33 3.96 12.35 2.02
CA SER A 33 3.09 11.48 2.83
C SER A 33 3.53 10.02 2.73
N PHE A 34 3.52 9.32 3.86
CA PHE A 34 3.89 7.92 3.97
C PHE A 34 2.68 7.10 4.40
N ILE A 35 2.22 6.21 3.53
CA ILE A 35 1.09 5.31 3.78
C ILE A 35 1.64 3.90 3.98
N PHE A 36 1.23 3.25 5.05
CA PHE A 36 1.58 1.87 5.39
C PHE A 36 0.40 0.98 5.04
N LEU A 37 0.67 -0.02 4.20
CA LEU A 37 -0.32 -0.97 3.69
C LEU A 37 0.03 -2.37 4.16
N ILE A 38 -0.97 -3.08 4.69
CA ILE A 38 -0.90 -4.53 4.97
C ILE A 38 -2.11 -5.17 4.28
N ASP A 39 -1.86 -6.19 3.46
CA ASP A 39 -2.90 -6.88 2.67
C ASP A 39 -3.80 -5.94 1.84
N GLY A 40 -3.19 -4.85 1.32
CA GLY A 40 -3.89 -3.83 0.53
C GLY A 40 -4.73 -2.84 1.35
N GLN A 41 -4.73 -2.95 2.69
CA GLN A 41 -5.46 -2.05 3.58
C GLN A 41 -4.52 -1.04 4.25
N GLU A 42 -4.98 0.21 4.35
CA GLU A 42 -4.29 1.27 5.10
C GLU A 42 -4.34 0.99 6.59
N VAL A 43 -3.17 0.73 7.17
CA VAL A 43 -3.04 0.52 8.63
C VAL A 43 -2.53 1.76 9.34
N GLN A 44 -1.79 2.62 8.64
CA GLN A 44 -1.22 3.83 9.20
C GLN A 44 -0.84 4.83 8.11
N ARG A 45 -1.03 6.12 8.41
CA ARG A 45 -0.60 7.24 7.57
C ARG A 45 0.22 8.22 8.39
N ILE A 46 1.29 8.73 7.79
CA ILE A 46 2.18 9.73 8.38
C ILE A 46 2.37 10.84 7.37
N ILE A 47 1.98 12.05 7.75
CA ILE A 47 2.16 13.25 6.93
C ILE A 47 3.47 13.93 7.32
N GLY A 48 4.28 14.30 6.33
CA GLY A 48 5.58 14.95 6.50
C GLY A 48 6.74 13.97 6.65
N THR A 49 7.85 14.47 7.20
CA THR A 49 9.14 13.76 7.26
C THR A 49 9.54 13.35 8.68
N ASP A 50 8.60 12.87 9.49
CA ASP A 50 8.92 12.39 10.84
C ASP A 50 9.65 11.03 10.77
N LYS A 51 10.98 11.09 10.81
CA LYS A 51 11.85 9.92 10.76
C LYS A 51 11.59 8.94 11.91
N THR A 52 11.24 9.44 13.09
CA THR A 52 11.00 8.60 14.28
C THR A 52 9.70 7.85 14.13
N ALA A 53 8.62 8.54 13.73
CA ALA A 53 7.32 7.92 13.47
C ALA A 53 7.41 6.89 12.34
N ILE A 54 8.08 7.23 11.23
CA ILE A 54 8.28 6.32 10.10
C ILE A 54 9.04 5.07 10.53
N THR A 55 10.16 5.21 11.23
CA THR A 55 10.96 4.05 11.67
C THR A 55 10.19 3.18 12.65
N THR A 56 9.44 3.79 13.56
CA THR A 56 8.60 3.07 14.53
C THR A 56 7.47 2.30 13.84
N ALA A 57 6.80 2.90 12.85
CA ALA A 57 5.77 2.25 12.06
C ALA A 57 6.33 1.06 11.26
N ILE A 58 7.50 1.22 10.63
CA ILE A 58 8.18 0.11 9.94
C ILE A 58 8.46 -1.03 10.93
N LEU A 59 9.06 -0.73 12.10
CA LEU A 59 9.34 -1.76 13.10
C LEU A 59 8.07 -2.48 13.57
N LYS A 60 7.00 -1.72 13.85
CA LYS A 60 5.72 -2.23 14.31
C LYS A 60 5.03 -3.16 13.30
N HIS A 61 5.17 -2.87 12.00
CA HIS A 61 4.44 -3.55 10.92
C HIS A 61 5.32 -4.46 10.04
N SER A 62 6.62 -4.61 10.34
CA SER A 62 7.56 -5.43 9.56
C SER A 62 7.51 -6.94 9.83
N THR A 63 6.63 -7.40 10.72
CA THR A 63 6.59 -8.79 11.24
C THR A 63 5.65 -9.74 10.50
N THR A 64 5.14 -9.35 9.33
CA THR A 64 4.16 -10.18 8.61
C THR A 64 4.84 -11.37 7.93
N THR A 65 4.82 -12.50 8.63
CA THR A 65 5.16 -13.82 8.14
C THR A 65 4.26 -14.21 6.97
N THR A 66 4.87 -14.60 5.85
CA THR A 66 4.35 -15.43 4.75
C THR A 66 2.97 -16.07 4.97
N THR A 67 2.00 -15.70 4.14
CA THR A 67 0.85 -16.55 3.74
C THR A 67 0.51 -16.13 2.30
N THR A 68 1.11 -16.75 1.29
CA THR A 68 0.65 -17.99 0.62
C THR A 68 -0.69 -17.80 -0.12
N ALA A 69 -0.61 -17.98 -1.45
CA ALA A 69 -1.66 -18.30 -2.42
C ALA A 69 -2.36 -17.15 -3.19
N ALA A 70 -1.82 -16.81 -4.36
CA ALA A 70 -2.61 -16.86 -5.58
C ALA A 70 -2.66 -18.33 -6.06
N PRO A 71 -3.60 -18.80 -6.92
CA PRO A 71 -4.51 -18.04 -7.78
C PRO A 71 -5.98 -18.51 -7.67
N GLU A 72 -6.95 -17.69 -8.11
CA GLU A 72 -8.14 -18.24 -8.77
C GLU A 72 -8.86 -17.16 -9.55
N GLY A 73 -8.72 -17.23 -10.88
CA GLY A 73 -9.68 -16.62 -11.77
C GLY A 73 -10.98 -17.42 -11.71
N THR A 74 -12.11 -16.74 -11.74
CA THR A 74 -13.32 -17.26 -12.36
C THR A 74 -14.01 -16.11 -13.06
N ASP A 75 -13.99 -16.17 -14.39
CA ASP A 75 -14.96 -15.52 -15.26
C ASP A 75 -16.37 -15.75 -14.72
N SER A 76 -17.18 -14.70 -14.64
CA SER A 76 -18.63 -14.82 -14.59
C SER A 76 -19.26 -13.80 -15.51
N ALA A 77 -19.12 -14.08 -16.81
CA ALA A 77 -20.10 -13.66 -17.79
C ALA A 77 -21.39 -14.48 -17.56
N THR A 78 -22.41 -13.86 -16.96
CA THR A 78 -23.79 -14.36 -17.06
C THR A 78 -24.55 -13.43 -18.02
N THR A 79 -24.61 -13.83 -19.29
CA THR A 79 -25.67 -13.39 -20.20
C THR A 79 -26.84 -14.34 -19.99
N SER A 80 -27.96 -13.84 -19.47
CA SER A 80 -29.22 -14.59 -19.42
C SER A 80 -30.22 -13.93 -20.37
N ALA A 81 -30.50 -14.65 -21.47
CA ALA A 81 -31.57 -14.37 -22.40
C ALA A 81 -32.93 -14.68 -21.76
N ALA A 82 -33.90 -13.81 -21.99
CA ALA A 82 -35.30 -14.00 -21.62
C ALA A 82 -36.16 -14.15 -22.90
N PRO A 83 -37.30 -14.84 -22.82
CA PRO A 83 -37.95 -15.55 -23.93
C PRO A 83 -38.66 -14.67 -24.97
#